data_AF-A0A436B5W2-F1
#
_entry.id   AF-A0A436B5W2-F1
#
_cell.length_a   1.000
_cell.length_b   1.000
_cell.length_c   1.000
_cell.angle_alpha   90.00
_cell.angle_beta   90.00
_cell.angle_gamma   90.00
#
_symmetry.space_group_name_H-M   'P 1'
#
loop_
_entity.id
_entity.type
_entity.pdbx_description
1 polymer ?
#
loop_
_entity_poly.entity_id
_entity_poly.type
_entity_poly.pdbx_seq_one_letter_code
_entity_poly.pdbx_strand_id
1 'polypeptide(L)'
;MRECVALASSRFQPAERISLRMTAELENLVARVRACRICVENPAGKPLPHEPRPVLRPSSTARILIASQAPGTKVHLSGMPFTDASGDRLRSWLGVTSDEFYD
;
A
#
# COMPACT_ATOMS: atom_id res chain seq x y z
N MET A 1 44.26 -25.75 32.02
CA MET A 1 43.84 -24.56 32.79
C MET A 1 43.87 -23.37 31.84
N ARG A 2 42.71 -22.73 31.63
CA ARG A 2 42.42 -21.51 30.84
C ARG A 2 42.20 -21.70 29.33
N GLU A 3 40.95 -22.00 28.98
CA GLU A 3 40.35 -21.66 27.69
C GLU A 3 39.95 -20.17 27.66
N CYS A 4 40.07 -19.57 26.48
CA CYS A 4 39.94 -18.16 26.20
C CYS A 4 38.71 -17.94 25.28
N VAL A 5 37.71 -17.18 25.76
CA VAL A 5 36.83 -16.22 25.03
C VAL A 5 36.01 -16.80 23.84
N ALA A 6 34.68 -16.68 23.71
CA ALA A 6 33.84 -15.49 23.78
C ALA A 6 32.33 -15.83 23.95
N LEU A 7 31.58 -14.80 24.33
CA LEU A 7 30.15 -14.70 24.58
C LEU A 7 29.24 -14.88 23.34
N ALA A 8 27.96 -15.11 23.65
CA ALA A 8 26.74 -14.80 22.90
C ALA A 8 26.27 -15.82 21.84
N SER A 9 25.48 -16.80 22.29
CA SER A 9 24.51 -17.49 21.46
C SER A 9 23.12 -16.88 21.68
N SER A 10 22.89 -15.67 21.16
CA SER A 10 21.52 -15.25 20.88
C SER A 10 20.99 -16.17 19.78
N ARG A 11 19.96 -16.95 20.12
CA ARG A 11 19.23 -17.76 19.14
C ARG A 11 18.54 -16.78 18.19
N PHE A 12 19.17 -16.52 17.05
CA PHE A 12 18.53 -15.85 15.93
C PHE A 12 17.43 -16.79 15.42
N GLN A 13 16.19 -16.55 15.85
CA GLN A 13 15.04 -17.25 15.29
C GLN A 13 14.87 -16.79 13.84
N PRO A 14 14.82 -17.70 12.85
CA PRO A 14 14.58 -17.31 11.47
C PRO A 14 13.18 -16.71 11.40
N ALA A 15 13.05 -15.62 10.65
CA ALA A 15 11.79 -14.92 10.40
C ALA A 15 10.72 -15.91 9.95
N GLU A 16 9.87 -16.30 10.88
CA GLU A 16 8.62 -16.97 10.61
C GLU A 16 7.83 -16.03 9.71
N ARG A 17 7.43 -16.53 8.54
CA ARG A 17 6.74 -15.80 7.50
C ARG A 17 5.42 -15.29 8.06
N ILE A 18 5.42 -14.10 8.67
CA ILE A 18 4.20 -13.42 9.14
C ILE A 18 3.40 -13.11 7.87
N SER A 19 2.51 -14.02 7.51
CA SER A 19 1.38 -13.69 6.63
C SER A 19 0.57 -12.67 7.40
N LEU A 20 0.86 -11.39 7.15
CA LEU A 20 0.15 -10.25 7.71
C LEU A 20 -1.29 -10.29 7.21
N ARG A 21 -2.16 -10.96 7.97
CA ARG A 21 -3.60 -10.81 7.78
C ARG A 21 -3.94 -9.37 8.12
N MET A 22 -4.52 -8.67 7.15
CA MET A 22 -5.19 -7.40 7.42
C MET A 22 -6.21 -7.63 8.55
N THR A 23 -6.43 -6.64 9.41
CA THR A 23 -7.46 -6.79 10.44
C THR A 23 -8.82 -6.94 9.78
N ALA A 24 -9.72 -7.74 10.36
CA ALA A 24 -11.06 -7.95 9.79
C ALA A 24 -11.82 -6.62 9.56
N GLU A 25 -11.61 -5.64 10.43
CA GLU A 25 -12.17 -4.29 10.28
C GLU A 25 -11.63 -3.57 9.05
N LEU A 26 -10.31 -3.65 8.80
CA LEU A 26 -9.67 -3.04 7.63
C LEU A 26 -10.10 -3.75 6.35
N GLU A 27 -10.19 -5.08 6.35
CA GLU A 27 -10.69 -5.86 5.21
C GLU A 27 -12.12 -5.45 4.85
N ASN A 28 -13.01 -5.35 5.85
CA ASN A 28 -14.39 -4.92 5.65
C ASN A 28 -14.46 -3.48 5.11
N LEU A 29 -13.67 -2.56 5.66
CA LEU A 29 -13.61 -1.19 5.15
C LEU A 29 -13.15 -1.14 3.69
N VAL A 30 -12.09 -1.88 3.35
CA VAL A 30 -11.53 -1.93 2.01
C VAL A 30 -12.52 -2.54 1.01
N ALA A 31 -13.27 -3.57 1.40
CA ALA A 31 -14.34 -4.12 0.59
C ALA A 31 -15.43 -3.08 0.29
N ARG A 32 -15.88 -2.33 1.30
CA ARG A 32 -16.84 -1.23 1.12
C ARG A 32 -16.31 -0.13 0.20
N VAL A 33 -15.05 0.27 0.40
CA VAL A 33 -14.42 1.30 -0.44
C VAL A 33 -14.32 0.83 -1.88
N ARG A 34 -13.90 -0.41 -2.14
CA ARG A 34 -13.80 -0.98 -3.50
C ARG A 34 -15.15 -1.09 -4.21
N ALA A 35 -16.24 -1.26 -3.46
CA ALA A 35 -17.61 -1.29 -3.98
C ALA A 35 -18.26 0.10 -4.10
N CYS A 36 -17.56 1.18 -3.75
CA CYS A 36 -18.13 2.53 -3.74
C CYS A 36 -18.50 3.01 -5.15
N ARG A 37 -19.74 3.49 -5.31
CA ARG A 37 -20.29 4.02 -6.57
C ARG A 37 -20.85 5.45 -6.48
N ILE A 38 -20.57 6.16 -5.38
CA ILE A 38 -21.13 7.49 -5.09
C ILE A 38 -20.94 8.47 -6.26
N CYS A 39 -19.76 8.50 -6.87
CA CYS A 39 -19.44 9.47 -7.93
C CYS A 39 -20.23 9.26 -9.25
N VAL A 40 -20.92 8.13 -9.41
CA VAL A 40 -21.85 7.90 -10.54
C VAL A 40 -23.30 7.89 -10.10
N GLU A 41 -23.61 7.39 -8.91
CA GLU A 41 -25.01 7.22 -8.43
C GLU A 41 -25.55 8.44 -7.68
N ASN A 42 -24.70 9.14 -6.91
CA ASN A 42 -25.09 10.30 -6.12
C ASN A 42 -23.97 11.35 -6.06
N PRO A 43 -23.54 11.90 -7.22
CA PRO A 43 -22.44 12.84 -7.26
C PRO A 43 -22.83 14.22 -6.70
N ALA A 44 -21.89 14.89 -6.04
CA ALA A 44 -22.05 16.30 -5.65
C ALA A 44 -22.05 17.27 -6.86
N GLY A 45 -21.64 16.77 -8.04
CA GLY A 45 -21.58 17.52 -9.30
C GLY A 45 -22.04 16.65 -10.47
N LYS A 46 -21.35 16.75 -11.61
CA LYS A 46 -21.65 15.86 -12.75
C LYS A 46 -21.23 14.42 -12.43
N PRO A 47 -22.04 13.42 -12.80
CA PRO A 47 -21.63 12.02 -12.72
C PRO A 47 -20.32 11.78 -13.47
N LEU A 48 -19.50 10.84 -12.98
CA LEU A 48 -18.32 10.42 -13.72
C LEU A 48 -18.71 9.83 -15.09
N PRO A 49 -17.94 10.12 -16.15
CA PRO A 49 -18.19 9.58 -17.48
C PRO A 49 -17.74 8.11 -17.64
N HIS A 50 -17.17 7.52 -16.58
CA HIS A 50 -16.65 6.15 -16.57
C HIS A 50 -16.97 5.49 -15.22
N GLU A 51 -16.82 4.17 -15.16
CA GLU A 51 -17.01 3.40 -13.92
C GLU A 51 -16.05 3.85 -12.81
N PRO A 52 -16.51 3.99 -11.56
CA PRO A 52 -15.63 4.25 -10.43
C PRO A 52 -14.67 3.08 -10.23
N ARG A 53 -13.39 3.38 -10.05
CA ARG A 53 -12.36 2.40 -9.67
C ARG A 53 -11.55 2.93 -8.51
N PRO A 54 -12.00 2.71 -7.27
CA PRO A 54 -11.25 3.08 -6.08
C PRO A 54 -9.89 2.37 -6.05
N VAL A 55 -8.79 3.14 -5.99
CA VAL A 55 -7.41 2.63 -6.00
C VAL A 55 -6.78 2.83 -4.63
N LEU A 56 -6.44 1.73 -3.95
CA LEU A 56 -5.82 1.74 -2.62
C LEU A 56 -4.99 0.47 -2.36
N ARG A 57 -3.87 0.63 -1.63
CA ARG A 57 -3.00 -0.44 -1.13
C ARG A 57 -2.88 -0.33 0.40
N PRO A 58 -3.85 -0.87 1.15
CA PRO A 58 -3.85 -0.81 2.60
C PRO A 58 -2.89 -1.85 3.21
N SER A 59 -2.34 -1.55 4.37
CA SER A 59 -1.62 -2.51 5.22
C SER A 59 -1.92 -2.20 6.68
N SER A 60 -2.17 -3.23 7.49
CA SER A 60 -2.41 -3.09 8.93
C SER A 60 -1.14 -2.74 9.72
N THR A 61 0.04 -2.88 9.11
CA THR A 61 1.34 -2.54 9.70
C THR A 61 1.98 -1.31 9.10
N ALA A 62 1.33 -0.64 8.14
CA ALA A 62 1.86 0.59 7.56
C ALA A 62 2.05 1.65 8.64
N ARG A 63 3.29 2.13 8.79
CA ARG A 63 3.62 3.26 9.68
C ARG A 63 3.49 4.61 8.99
N ILE A 64 3.47 4.61 7.66
CA ILE A 64 3.43 5.80 6.81
C ILE A 64 2.27 5.63 5.82
N LEU A 65 1.44 6.67 5.71
CA LEU A 65 0.39 6.77 4.69
C LEU A 65 0.87 7.72 3.59
N ILE A 66 0.86 7.23 2.35
CA ILE A 66 1.05 8.07 1.16
C ILE A 66 -0.31 8.25 0.49
N ALA A 67 -0.78 9.50 0.42
CA ALA A 67 -2.04 9.86 -0.23
C ALA A 67 -1.80 10.86 -1.36
N SER A 68 -2.58 10.74 -2.44
CA SER A 68 -2.59 11.67 -3.57
C SER A 68 -3.99 12.24 -3.78
N GLN A 69 -4.10 13.25 -4.65
CA GLN A 69 -5.37 13.93 -4.91
C GLN A 69 -6.42 13.01 -5.54
N ALA A 70 -6.08 12.41 -6.69
CA ALA A 70 -6.98 11.56 -7.48
C ALA A 70 -6.16 10.70 -8.45
N PRO A 71 -6.70 9.53 -8.87
CA PRO A 71 -6.03 8.72 -9.88
C PRO A 71 -6.08 9.38 -11.26
N GLY A 72 -4.91 9.56 -11.89
CA GLY A 72 -4.84 9.88 -13.31
C GLY A 72 -5.18 8.67 -14.19
N THR A 73 -5.27 8.88 -15.51
CA THR A 73 -5.67 7.82 -16.47
C THR A 73 -4.84 6.55 -16.37
N LYS A 74 -3.51 6.65 -16.25
CA LYS A 74 -2.63 5.48 -16.14
C LYS A 74 -2.92 4.66 -14.87
N VAL A 75 -3.12 5.34 -13.74
CA VAL A 75 -3.47 4.71 -12.45
C VAL A 75 -4.87 4.11 -12.51
N HIS A 76 -5.82 4.79 -13.16
CA HIS A 76 -7.16 4.24 -13.36
C HIS A 76 -7.15 2.95 -14.18
N LEU A 77 -6.33 2.89 -15.24
CA LEU A 77 -6.19 1.69 -16.07
C LEU A 77 -5.46 0.55 -15.33
N SER A 78 -4.35 0.85 -14.65
CA SER A 78 -3.58 -0.16 -13.92
C SER A 78 -4.30 -0.68 -12.67
N GLY A 79 -5.09 0.18 -12.01
CA GLY A 79 -5.66 -0.10 -10.69
C GLY A 79 -4.63 -0.12 -9.56
N MET A 80 -3.40 0.32 -9.82
CA MET A 80 -2.30 0.34 -8.86
C MET A 80 -1.86 1.79 -8.61
N PRO A 81 -1.80 2.23 -7.33
CA PRO A 81 -1.48 3.62 -7.03
C PRO A 81 -0.04 3.95 -7.47
N PHE A 82 0.21 5.19 -7.87
CA PHE A 82 1.56 5.69 -8.21
C PHE A 82 2.28 4.95 -9.36
N THR A 83 1.54 4.37 -10.31
CA THR A 83 2.12 3.80 -11.56
C THR A 83 2.27 4.81 -12.70
N ASP A 84 2.17 6.11 -12.41
CA ASP A 84 2.30 7.18 -13.39
C ASP A 84 3.54 8.05 -13.10
N ALA A 85 3.74 9.08 -13.92
CA ALA A 85 4.90 9.97 -13.80
C ALA A 85 4.98 10.70 -12.44
N SER A 86 3.85 10.83 -11.72
CA SER A 86 3.87 11.38 -10.36
C SER A 86 4.49 10.39 -9.37
N GLY A 87 4.20 9.10 -9.54
CA GLY A 87 4.82 8.02 -8.77
C GLY A 87 6.30 7.86 -9.07
N ASP A 88 6.73 8.02 -10.32
CA ASP A 88 8.16 8.01 -10.68
C ASP A 88 8.93 9.11 -9.95
N ARG A 89 8.39 10.33 -9.95
CA ARG A 89 8.98 11.46 -9.21
C ARG A 89 8.98 11.22 -7.70
N LEU A 90 7.88 10.71 -7.15
CA LEU A 90 7.78 10.41 -5.72
C LEU A 90 8.85 9.40 -5.29
N ARG A 91 9.01 8.29 -6.02
CA ARG A 91 10.05 7.29 -5.74
C ARG A 91 11.45 7.89 -5.82
N SER A 92 11.70 8.75 -6.80
CA SER A 92 12.97 9.47 -6.91
C SER A 92 13.24 10.38 -5.70
N TRP A 93 12.22 11.07 -5.17
CA TRP A 93 12.37 11.90 -3.97
C TRP A 93 12.60 11.10 -2.70
N LEU A 94 11.93 9.96 -2.58
CA LEU A 94 12.08 9.05 -1.45
C LEU A 94 13.39 8.26 -1.50
N GLY A 95 14.05 8.20 -2.67
CA GLY A 95 15.28 7.44 -2.87
C GLY A 95 15.06 5.92 -2.82
N VAL A 96 13.88 5.45 -3.26
CA VAL A 96 13.50 4.02 -3.20
C VAL A 96 13.24 3.47 -4.59
N THR A 97 13.47 2.17 -4.76
CA THR A 97 13.12 1.41 -5.96
C THR A 97 11.60 1.21 -6.07
N SER A 98 11.15 0.73 -7.24
CA SER A 98 9.74 0.34 -7.40
C SER A 98 9.36 -0.80 -6.46
N ASP A 99 10.23 -1.79 -6.29
CA ASP A 99 9.94 -2.95 -5.46
C ASP A 99 9.86 -2.55 -3.99
N GLU A 100 10.80 -1.75 -3.48
CA GLU A 100 10.77 -1.22 -2.10
C GLU A 100 9.56 -0.31 -1.86
N PHE A 101 9.03 0.37 -2.89
CA PHE A 101 7.87 1.22 -2.74
C PHE A 101 6.56 0.42 -2.63
N TYR A 102 6.51 -0.80 -3.15
CA TYR A 102 5.30 -1.62 -3.19
C TYR A 102 5.33 -2.85 -2.30
N ASP A 103 6.48 -3.25 -1.76
CA ASP A 103 6.61 -4.24 -0.67
C ASP A 103 5.94 -3.74 0.63
#